data_AF-A0AAU0QEL9-F1
#
_entry.id   AF-A0AAU0QEL9-F1
#
_cell.length_a   1.000
_cell.length_b   1.000
_cell.length_c   1.000
_cell.angle_alpha   90.00
_cell.angle_beta   90.00
_cell.angle_gamma   90.00
#
_symmetry.space_group_name_H-M   'P 1'
#
loop_
_entity.id
_entity.type
_entity.pdbx_description
1 polymer ?
#
loop_
_entity_poly.entity_id
_entity_poly.type
_entity_poly.pdbx_seq_one_letter_code
_entity_poly.pdbx_strand_id
1 'polypeptide(L)'
;MSLSSTVSPVAQAPRLLVVSDFDGTLAGISEDPMNVPVEATSIAALSALAGMPDTRVFILSGRNLAQLDVVCPTKPPILRVGSHGAEPEGHEATLTPKQRAALDALAAELESLCEGVEGAFVEYKPYQRVFHYIRVRDEALMRRLLDEVAALDPRGTHVTWGKRVVEFSVSTATKGTWLSEDIARWQPQATVFLGDDTTDEHGFEVLGENDLSVKVGPGDTVANTRVSTIAEVGELLHALAHTRAERIDVATLTPEQRYHLAAAEMAAVLAQVGPEHEEPARAALAPLLGDTNAPTADWAAWSTDPAHADATPEIMERAHSLAAKVGARTYFPAL
;
A
#
# COMPACT_ATOMS: atom_id res chain seq x y z
N MET A 1 -0.92 -25.98 -7.83
CA MET A 1 -2.15 -25.28 -8.27
C MET A 1 -1.72 -24.15 -9.20
N SER A 2 -2.52 -23.79 -10.20
CA SER A 2 -2.23 -22.62 -11.03
C SER A 2 -2.68 -21.34 -10.29
N LEU A 3 -2.00 -20.21 -10.52
CA LEU A 3 -2.39 -18.92 -9.90
C LEU A 3 -3.86 -18.59 -10.18
N SER A 4 -4.34 -18.84 -11.39
CA SER A 4 -5.75 -18.67 -11.76
C SER A 4 -6.71 -19.49 -10.88
N SER A 5 -6.40 -20.75 -10.58
CA SER A 5 -7.24 -21.58 -9.69
C SER A 5 -7.26 -21.08 -8.25
N THR A 6 -6.17 -20.46 -7.78
CA THR A 6 -6.06 -19.89 -6.44
C THR A 6 -6.90 -18.62 -6.30
N VAL A 7 -6.87 -17.73 -7.30
CA VAL A 7 -7.54 -16.42 -7.21
C VAL A 7 -9.01 -16.47 -7.67
N SER A 8 -9.41 -17.48 -8.45
CA SER A 8 -10.76 -17.56 -9.02
C SER A 8 -11.88 -17.45 -7.99
N PRO A 9 -11.85 -18.16 -6.83
CA PRO A 9 -12.94 -18.05 -5.85
C PRO A 9 -13.16 -16.63 -5.34
N VAL A 10 -12.07 -15.92 -4.97
CA VAL A 10 -12.14 -14.55 -4.45
C VAL A 10 -12.43 -13.53 -5.54
N ALA A 11 -11.92 -13.73 -6.76
CA ALA A 11 -12.21 -12.87 -7.91
C ALA A 11 -13.71 -12.83 -8.25
N GLN A 12 -14.42 -13.94 -7.98
CA GLN A 12 -15.85 -14.11 -8.24
C GLN A 12 -16.78 -13.56 -7.14
N ALA A 13 -16.23 -13.10 -6.01
CA ALA A 13 -17.02 -12.51 -4.93
C ALA A 13 -17.73 -11.23 -5.39
N PRO A 14 -19.01 -10.99 -5.05
CA PRO A 14 -19.70 -9.76 -5.45
C PRO A 14 -18.94 -8.49 -5.07
N ARG A 15 -18.55 -8.34 -3.79
CA ARG A 15 -17.63 -7.30 -3.31
C ARG A 15 -16.30 -7.91 -2.88
N LEU A 16 -15.21 -7.36 -3.40
CA LEU A 16 -13.84 -7.81 -3.17
C LEU A 16 -13.03 -6.74 -2.46
N LEU A 17 -12.45 -7.08 -1.31
CA LEU A 17 -11.48 -6.24 -0.60
C LEU A 17 -10.09 -6.79 -0.90
N VAL A 18 -9.19 -5.97 -1.41
CA VAL A 18 -7.79 -6.32 -1.63
C VAL A 18 -6.94 -5.43 -0.76
N VAL A 19 -6.14 -6.03 0.10
CA VAL A 19 -5.22 -5.32 0.98
C VAL A 19 -3.83 -5.89 0.73
N SER A 20 -2.83 -5.02 0.67
CA SER A 20 -1.44 -5.47 0.54
C SER A 20 -0.57 -4.69 1.50
N ASP A 21 0.37 -5.39 2.14
CA ASP A 21 1.55 -4.74 2.69
C ASP A 21 2.40 -4.14 1.56
N PHE A 22 3.32 -3.25 1.92
CA PHE A 22 4.20 -2.57 0.99
C PHE A 22 5.61 -3.16 0.97
N ASP A 23 6.40 -2.97 2.03
CA ASP A 23 7.77 -3.49 2.12
C ASP A 23 7.76 -5.02 2.12
N GLY A 24 8.72 -5.65 1.44
CA GLY A 24 8.80 -7.11 1.30
C GLY A 24 7.69 -7.76 0.47
N THR A 25 6.64 -7.02 0.11
CA THR A 25 5.45 -7.51 -0.62
C THR A 25 5.31 -6.84 -1.99
N LEU A 26 4.99 -5.53 -2.04
CA LEU A 26 4.91 -4.75 -3.27
C LEU A 26 6.25 -4.12 -3.66
N ALA A 27 7.15 -3.98 -2.69
CA ALA A 27 8.48 -3.45 -2.86
C ALA A 27 9.52 -4.36 -2.22
N GLY A 28 10.70 -4.48 -2.82
CA GLY A 28 11.82 -5.20 -2.22
C GLY A 28 12.40 -4.48 -1.01
N ILE A 29 13.19 -5.19 -0.21
CA ILE A 29 13.91 -4.62 0.93
C ILE A 29 15.19 -3.93 0.43
N SER A 30 15.45 -2.71 0.92
CA SER A 30 16.61 -1.89 0.56
C SER A 30 17.35 -1.41 1.81
N GLU A 31 18.66 -1.15 1.70
CA GLU A 31 19.44 -0.50 2.75
C GLU A 31 19.07 0.97 2.92
N ASP A 32 18.61 1.62 1.85
CA ASP A 32 18.01 2.95 1.90
C ASP A 32 16.49 2.80 1.98
N PRO A 33 15.86 3.06 3.15
CA PRO A 33 14.43 2.90 3.31
C PRO A 33 13.62 3.86 2.42
N MET A 34 14.23 4.93 1.89
CA MET A 34 13.55 5.86 0.98
C MET A 34 13.75 5.53 -0.50
N ASN A 35 14.50 4.48 -0.81
CA ASN A 35 14.76 4.02 -2.17
C ASN A 35 14.60 2.50 -2.24
N VAL A 36 13.35 2.05 -2.35
CA VAL A 36 12.98 0.64 -2.45
C VAL A 36 12.56 0.29 -3.89
N PRO A 37 12.99 -0.86 -4.44
CA PRO A 37 12.56 -1.29 -5.76
C PRO A 37 11.11 -1.77 -5.70
N VAL A 38 10.20 -1.04 -6.36
CA VAL A 38 8.78 -1.39 -6.43
C VAL A 38 8.52 -2.37 -7.58
N GLU A 39 7.67 -3.37 -7.35
CA GLU A 39 7.26 -4.33 -8.37
C GLU A 39 6.13 -3.75 -9.22
N ALA A 40 6.47 -3.36 -10.45
CA ALA A 40 5.60 -2.61 -11.34
C ALA A 40 4.31 -3.37 -11.73
N THR A 41 4.37 -4.69 -11.86
CA THR A 41 3.20 -5.52 -12.23
C THR A 41 2.15 -5.48 -11.14
N SER A 42 2.58 -5.50 -9.87
CA SER A 42 1.73 -5.42 -8.68
C SER A 42 1.02 -4.07 -8.63
N ILE A 43 1.76 -2.96 -8.81
CA ILE A 43 1.16 -1.63 -8.86
C ILE A 43 0.14 -1.54 -9.99
N ALA A 44 0.47 -2.05 -11.17
CA ALA A 44 -0.45 -2.07 -12.30
C ALA A 44 -1.74 -2.87 -12.03
N ALA A 45 -1.60 -4.07 -11.46
CA ALA A 45 -2.73 -4.91 -11.12
C ALA A 45 -3.62 -4.28 -10.03
N LEU A 46 -3.02 -3.69 -8.99
CA LEU A 46 -3.75 -2.97 -7.96
C LEU A 46 -4.47 -1.74 -8.51
N SER A 47 -3.84 -0.99 -9.42
CA SER A 47 -4.47 0.14 -10.10
C SER A 47 -5.68 -0.29 -10.93
N ALA A 48 -5.55 -1.38 -11.69
CA ALA A 48 -6.66 -1.96 -12.44
C ALA A 48 -7.80 -2.38 -11.50
N LEU A 49 -7.50 -3.16 -10.45
CA LEU A 49 -8.47 -3.63 -9.45
C LEU A 49 -9.22 -2.46 -8.79
N ALA A 50 -8.53 -1.37 -8.45
CA ALA A 50 -9.12 -0.24 -7.76
C ALA A 50 -10.17 0.52 -8.61
N GLY A 51 -10.07 0.46 -9.94
CA GLY A 51 -11.08 1.01 -10.84
C GLY A 51 -12.28 0.11 -11.10
N MET A 52 -12.25 -1.15 -10.66
CA MET A 52 -13.32 -2.11 -10.92
C MET A 52 -14.51 -1.90 -9.98
N PRO A 53 -15.75 -2.07 -10.47
CA PRO A 53 -16.92 -1.98 -9.61
C PRO A 53 -16.85 -2.99 -8.46
N ASP A 54 -17.41 -2.59 -7.32
CA ASP A 54 -17.50 -3.41 -6.12
C ASP A 54 -16.13 -3.99 -5.66
N THR A 55 -15.05 -3.27 -5.93
CA THR A 55 -13.69 -3.67 -5.57
C THR A 55 -13.02 -2.54 -4.82
N ARG A 56 -12.41 -2.83 -3.65
CA ARG A 56 -11.63 -1.86 -2.87
C ARG A 56 -10.21 -2.34 -2.73
N VAL A 57 -9.26 -1.41 -2.84
CA VAL A 57 -7.84 -1.70 -2.74
C VAL A 57 -7.21 -0.82 -1.67
N PHE A 58 -6.49 -1.43 -0.74
CA PHE A 58 -5.71 -0.75 0.28
C PHE A 58 -4.24 -1.17 0.26
N ILE A 59 -3.37 -0.20 0.51
CA ILE A 59 -2.00 -0.45 0.94
C ILE A 59 -1.93 -0.21 2.44
N LEU A 60 -1.61 -1.25 3.21
CA LEU A 60 -1.57 -1.24 4.66
C LEU A 60 -0.14 -1.53 5.13
N SER A 61 0.57 -0.48 5.54
CA SER A 61 2.02 -0.56 5.81
C SER A 61 2.37 -0.16 7.24
N GLY A 62 3.54 -0.63 7.70
CA GLY A 62 4.21 -0.11 8.88
C GLY A 62 4.83 1.28 8.69
N ARG A 63 5.08 1.69 7.44
CA ARG A 63 5.50 3.06 7.10
C ARG A 63 4.42 4.05 7.48
N ASN A 64 4.81 5.25 7.92
CA ASN A 64 3.84 6.35 8.05
C ASN A 64 3.41 6.85 6.65
N LEU A 65 2.31 7.60 6.58
CA LEU A 65 1.80 8.08 5.28
C LEU A 65 2.82 8.96 4.55
N ALA A 66 3.56 9.81 5.26
CA ALA A 66 4.58 10.67 4.68
C ALA A 66 5.72 9.87 3.99
N GLN A 67 6.10 8.72 4.55
CA GLN A 67 7.05 7.80 3.93
C GLN A 67 6.44 7.15 2.70
N LEU A 68 5.18 6.67 2.78
CA LEU A 68 4.47 6.08 1.65
C LEU A 68 4.28 7.08 0.49
N ASP A 69 4.05 8.36 0.77
CA ASP A 69 3.95 9.42 -0.26
C ASP A 69 5.20 9.50 -1.15
N VAL A 70 6.37 9.15 -0.59
CA VAL A 70 7.64 9.19 -1.33
C VAL A 70 7.89 7.90 -2.09
N VAL A 71 7.63 6.75 -1.48
CA VAL A 71 8.09 5.44 -2.00
C VAL A 71 7.02 4.65 -2.74
N CYS A 72 5.74 4.92 -2.48
CA CYS A 72 4.63 4.14 -3.01
C CYS A 72 4.00 4.87 -4.20
N PRO A 73 4.25 4.43 -5.46
CA PRO A 73 3.81 5.14 -6.66
C PRO A 73 2.32 4.91 -6.99
N THR A 74 1.51 4.56 -5.98
CA THR A 74 0.06 4.38 -6.17
C THR A 74 -0.67 5.72 -6.13
N LYS A 75 -1.78 5.76 -6.85
CA LYS A 75 -2.72 6.89 -6.87
C LYS A 75 -4.11 6.40 -6.45
N PRO A 76 -4.98 7.33 -6.02
CA PRO A 76 -6.41 7.03 -5.90
C PRO A 76 -6.96 6.37 -7.17
N PRO A 77 -7.95 5.47 -7.03
CA PRO A 77 -8.71 5.18 -5.82
C PRO A 77 -8.07 4.13 -4.87
N ILE A 78 -6.79 3.75 -5.05
CA ILE A 78 -6.07 2.96 -4.05
C ILE A 78 -5.90 3.81 -2.79
N LEU A 79 -6.40 3.31 -1.66
CA LEU A 79 -6.32 3.99 -0.37
C LEU A 79 -5.10 3.50 0.41
N ARG A 80 -4.48 4.40 1.17
CA ARG A 80 -3.28 4.07 1.94
C ARG A 80 -3.54 4.16 3.43
N VAL A 81 -2.90 3.27 4.19
CA VAL A 81 -3.00 3.23 5.64
C VAL A 81 -1.61 2.99 6.18
N GLY A 82 -1.07 4.02 6.83
CA GLY A 82 0.24 3.97 7.45
C GLY A 82 0.22 3.51 8.90
N SER A 83 1.41 3.45 9.47
CA SER A 83 1.64 3.25 10.91
C SER A 83 0.92 2.00 11.44
N HIS A 84 0.99 0.89 10.71
CA HIS A 84 0.36 -0.41 11.03
C HIS A 84 -1.17 -0.37 11.18
N GLY A 85 -1.86 0.60 10.58
CA GLY A 85 -3.30 0.77 10.72
C GLY A 85 -3.73 2.03 11.47
N ALA A 86 -2.79 2.71 12.15
CA ALA A 86 -3.09 3.89 12.96
C ALA A 86 -3.33 5.17 12.14
N GLU A 87 -2.90 5.19 10.88
CA GLU A 87 -2.87 6.40 10.05
C GLU A 87 -3.57 6.18 8.70
N PRO A 88 -4.92 6.10 8.67
CA PRO A 88 -5.65 6.03 7.40
C PRO A 88 -5.52 7.33 6.61
N GLU A 89 -5.33 7.23 5.30
CA GLU A 89 -5.32 8.37 4.40
C GLU A 89 -6.61 9.19 4.50
N GLY A 90 -6.48 10.52 4.34
CA GLY A 90 -7.59 11.46 4.52
C GLY A 90 -8.01 11.71 5.97
N HIS A 91 -7.30 11.13 6.96
CA HIS A 91 -7.55 11.34 8.38
C HIS A 91 -6.30 11.89 9.07
N GLU A 92 -6.46 12.98 9.83
CA GLU A 92 -5.36 13.52 10.62
C GLU A 92 -5.06 12.63 11.84
N ALA A 93 -3.76 12.48 12.14
CA ALA A 93 -3.33 11.75 13.31
C ALA A 93 -3.88 12.40 14.59
N THR A 94 -4.80 11.71 15.26
CA THR A 94 -5.50 12.27 16.42
C THR A 94 -4.92 11.71 17.70
N LEU A 95 -3.93 12.43 18.26
CA LEU A 95 -3.37 12.14 19.57
C LEU A 95 -4.19 12.80 20.68
N THR A 96 -4.56 12.04 21.70
CA THR A 96 -5.05 12.63 22.95
C THR A 96 -3.95 13.48 23.62
N PRO A 97 -4.28 14.48 24.45
CA PRO A 97 -3.29 15.27 25.17
C PRO A 97 -2.31 14.42 26.00
N LYS A 98 -2.80 13.31 26.58
CA LYS A 98 -1.97 12.36 27.32
C LYS A 98 -0.98 11.64 26.42
N GLN A 99 -1.41 11.15 25.26
CA GLN A 99 -0.52 10.48 24.30
C GLN A 99 0.54 11.44 23.76
N ARG A 100 0.17 12.67 23.42
CA ARG A 100 1.12 13.70 22.98
C ARG A 100 2.18 13.98 24.05
N ALA A 101 1.75 14.22 25.30
CA ALA A 101 2.67 14.45 26.40
C ALA A 101 3.61 13.25 26.67
N ALA A 102 3.11 12.02 26.51
CA ALA A 102 3.93 10.82 26.64
C ALA A 102 5.01 10.74 25.55
N LEU A 103 4.64 10.98 24.28
CA LEU A 103 5.58 10.97 23.16
C LEU A 103 6.61 12.10 23.25
N ASP A 104 6.22 13.29 23.68
CA ASP A 104 7.13 14.44 23.83
C ASP A 104 8.14 14.20 24.96
N ALA A 105 7.70 13.61 26.07
CA ALA A 105 8.60 13.24 27.17
C ALA A 105 9.58 12.13 26.77
N LEU A 106 9.11 11.10 26.06
CA LEU A 106 9.97 10.04 25.51
C LEU A 106 10.98 10.60 24.51
N ALA A 107 10.56 11.51 23.63
CA ALA A 107 11.46 12.18 22.69
C ALA A 107 12.61 12.87 23.43
N ALA A 108 12.32 13.68 24.44
CA ALA A 108 13.35 14.39 25.20
C ALA A 108 14.35 13.43 25.89
N GLU A 109 13.87 12.33 26.47
CA GLU A 109 14.74 11.33 27.10
C GLU A 109 15.61 10.61 26.05
N LEU A 110 15.02 10.15 24.96
CA LEU A 110 15.74 9.46 23.87
C LEU A 110 16.75 10.38 23.17
N GLU A 111 16.42 11.65 22.97
CA GLU A 111 17.33 12.65 22.42
C GLU A 111 18.55 12.85 23.32
N SER A 112 18.33 12.94 24.64
CA SER A 112 19.44 13.01 25.61
C SER A 112 20.37 11.81 25.51
N LEU A 113 19.83 10.61 25.26
CA LEU A 113 20.65 9.40 25.04
C LEU A 113 21.43 9.43 23.71
N CYS A 114 20.96 10.19 22.72
CA CYS A 114 21.62 10.33 21.43
C CYS A 114 22.71 11.42 21.44
N GLU A 115 22.74 12.31 22.44
CA GLU A 115 23.70 13.42 22.49
C GLU A 115 25.16 12.92 22.49
N GLY A 116 25.93 13.37 21.49
CA GLY A 116 27.33 12.97 21.33
C GLY A 116 27.55 11.53 20.87
N VAL A 117 26.48 10.78 20.56
CA VAL A 117 26.54 9.41 20.06
C VAL A 117 26.42 9.41 18.54
N GLU A 118 27.55 9.25 17.85
CA GLU A 118 27.53 9.11 16.40
C GLU A 118 26.75 7.84 15.98
N GLY A 119 25.70 8.04 15.18
CA GLY A 119 24.91 6.96 14.61
C GLY A 119 23.70 6.51 15.43
N ALA A 120 23.41 7.18 16.55
CA ALA A 120 22.11 7.09 17.22
C ALA A 120 21.26 8.35 16.94
N PHE A 121 19.94 8.17 16.77
CA PHE A 121 19.01 9.28 16.57
C PHE A 121 17.57 8.87 16.90
N VAL A 122 16.72 9.86 17.13
CA VAL A 122 15.28 9.67 17.32
C VAL A 122 14.54 9.99 16.02
N GLU A 123 13.80 9.02 15.49
CA GLU A 123 12.83 9.24 14.42
C GLU A 123 11.46 9.56 15.03
N TYR A 124 10.85 10.61 14.50
CA TYR A 124 9.53 11.09 14.88
C TYR A 124 8.50 10.55 13.89
N LYS A 125 7.58 9.74 14.39
CA LYS A 125 6.40 9.30 13.64
C LYS A 125 5.13 9.84 14.30
N PRO A 126 3.99 9.87 13.59
CA PRO A 126 2.76 10.44 14.12
C PRO A 126 2.32 9.82 15.45
N TYR A 127 2.49 8.51 15.63
CA TYR A 127 2.09 7.77 16.83
C TYR A 127 3.27 7.15 17.60
N GLN A 128 4.51 7.40 17.16
CA GLN A 128 5.67 6.73 17.70
C GLN A 128 6.87 7.66 17.91
N ARG A 129 7.73 7.27 18.85
CA ARG A 129 9.13 7.68 18.90
C ARG A 129 9.99 6.45 18.71
N VAL A 130 10.93 6.54 17.79
CA VAL A 130 11.71 5.40 17.35
C VAL A 130 13.18 5.70 17.56
N PHE A 131 13.81 5.00 18.49
CA PHE A 131 15.22 5.12 18.79
C PHE A 131 16.04 4.23 17.85
N HIS A 132 16.78 4.86 16.94
CA HIS A 132 17.66 4.16 16.01
C HIS A 132 19.09 4.13 16.53
N TYR A 133 19.74 2.98 16.42
CA TYR A 133 21.15 2.80 16.78
C TYR A 133 21.90 1.94 15.74
N ILE A 134 21.38 1.89 14.51
CA ILE A 134 21.91 1.08 13.40
C ILE A 134 23.33 1.47 12.99
N ARG A 135 23.70 2.73 13.15
CA ARG A 135 25.03 3.24 12.77
C ARG A 135 26.03 3.26 13.94
N VAL A 136 25.62 2.88 15.15
CA VAL A 136 26.50 2.74 16.31
C VAL A 136 27.36 1.48 16.15
N ARG A 137 28.67 1.67 16.01
CA ARG A 137 29.64 0.59 15.75
C ARG A 137 30.30 0.03 17.02
N ASP A 138 30.39 0.82 18.09
CA ASP A 138 30.95 0.41 19.37
C ASP A 138 29.92 -0.45 20.14
N GLU A 139 30.25 -1.72 20.38
CA GLU A 139 29.35 -2.67 21.04
C GLU A 139 29.11 -2.35 22.52
N ALA A 140 30.09 -1.80 23.23
CA ALA A 140 29.95 -1.46 24.65
C ALA A 140 29.04 -0.24 24.82
N LEU A 141 29.23 0.77 23.97
CA LEU A 141 28.32 1.91 23.86
C LEU A 141 26.90 1.46 23.49
N MET A 142 26.75 0.59 22.50
CA MET A 142 25.45 0.07 22.09
C MET A 142 24.74 -0.65 23.24
N ARG A 143 25.40 -1.56 23.96
CA ARG A 143 24.80 -2.26 25.10
C ARG A 143 24.35 -1.30 26.19
N ARG A 144 25.19 -0.33 26.54
CA ARG A 144 24.84 0.71 27.52
C ARG A 144 23.61 1.52 27.09
N LEU A 145 23.54 1.95 25.84
CA LEU A 145 22.37 2.66 25.32
C LEU A 145 21.11 1.81 25.42
N LEU A 146 21.20 0.52 25.10
CA LEU A 146 20.04 -0.38 25.20
C LEU A 146 19.60 -0.61 26.64
N ASP A 147 20.54 -0.70 27.59
CA ASP A 147 20.22 -0.78 29.02
C ASP A 147 19.54 0.52 29.50
N GLU A 148 20.02 1.68 29.06
CA GLU A 148 19.43 2.98 29.38
C GLU A 148 18.03 3.14 28.76
N VAL A 149 17.84 2.74 27.49
CA VAL A 149 16.53 2.73 26.82
C VAL A 149 15.56 1.76 27.49
N ALA A 150 16.03 0.57 27.91
CA ALA A 150 15.22 -0.42 28.60
C ALA A 150 14.76 0.05 29.99
N ALA A 151 15.50 0.99 30.60
CA ALA A 151 15.17 1.56 31.90
C ALA A 151 14.19 2.75 31.83
N LEU A 152 13.87 3.26 30.64
CA LEU A 152 12.91 4.35 30.48
C LEU A 152 11.50 3.93 30.91
N ASP A 153 10.75 4.86 31.49
CA ASP A 153 9.32 4.67 31.71
C ASP A 153 8.61 4.71 30.34
N PRO A 154 7.94 3.63 29.90
CA PRO A 154 7.24 3.63 28.62
C PRO A 154 6.04 4.58 28.61
N ARG A 155 5.61 5.14 29.76
CA ARG A 155 4.53 6.15 29.83
C ARG A 155 3.21 5.69 29.19
N GLY A 156 2.96 4.38 29.24
CA GLY A 156 1.80 3.74 28.63
C GLY A 156 1.91 3.49 27.13
N THR A 157 3.09 3.66 26.54
CA THR A 157 3.38 3.19 25.17
C THR A 157 3.65 1.69 25.13
N HIS A 158 3.39 1.09 23.98
CA HIS A 158 3.87 -0.24 23.64
C HIS A 158 5.29 -0.15 23.13
N VAL A 159 6.20 -0.96 23.68
CA VAL A 159 7.61 -0.96 23.31
C VAL A 159 7.93 -2.18 22.47
N THR A 160 8.43 -1.95 21.25
CA THR A 160 8.85 -2.99 20.32
C THR A 160 10.34 -2.92 20.08
N TRP A 161 11.03 -4.04 20.31
CA TRP A 161 12.48 -4.16 20.09
C TRP A 161 12.72 -4.75 18.71
N GLY A 162 13.16 -3.89 17.78
CA GLY A 162 13.47 -4.28 16.41
C GLY A 162 14.97 -4.50 16.19
N LYS A 163 15.32 -4.87 14.96
CA LYS A 163 16.72 -4.97 14.54
C LYS A 163 17.33 -3.57 14.50
N ARG A 164 18.19 -3.25 15.46
CA ARG A 164 18.89 -1.96 15.55
C ARG A 164 17.98 -0.74 15.77
N VAL A 165 16.80 -0.99 16.36
CA VAL A 165 15.82 0.04 16.67
C VAL A 165 14.99 -0.33 17.91
N VAL A 166 14.50 0.66 18.67
CA VAL A 166 13.48 0.48 19.72
C VAL A 166 12.34 1.46 19.46
N GLU A 167 11.13 0.95 19.26
CA GLU A 167 9.95 1.76 18.97
C GLU A 167 9.05 1.86 20.21
N PHE A 168 8.61 3.09 20.53
CA PHE A 168 7.61 3.40 21.55
C PHE A 168 6.34 3.93 20.86
N SER A 169 5.24 3.18 20.91
CA SER A 169 3.98 3.51 20.24
C SER A 169 2.85 3.82 21.23
N VAL A 170 2.15 4.94 21.03
CA VAL A 170 0.88 5.24 21.75
C VAL A 170 -0.35 4.64 21.08
N SER A 171 -0.19 4.03 19.90
CA SER A 171 -1.25 3.33 19.19
C SER A 171 -1.25 1.86 19.51
N THR A 172 -2.44 1.29 19.69
CA THR A 172 -2.68 -0.15 19.81
C THR A 172 -3.13 -0.78 18.49
N ALA A 173 -3.25 0.03 17.43
CA ALA A 173 -3.69 -0.45 16.13
C ALA A 173 -2.66 -1.44 15.57
N THR A 174 -3.16 -2.57 15.08
CA THR A 174 -2.41 -3.53 14.29
C THR A 174 -3.04 -3.65 12.91
N LYS A 175 -2.32 -4.26 11.97
CA LYS A 175 -2.86 -4.57 10.63
C LYS A 175 -4.16 -5.40 10.76
N GLY A 176 -4.17 -6.36 11.69
CA GLY A 176 -5.34 -7.18 12.01
C GLY A 176 -6.53 -6.39 12.57
N THR A 177 -6.32 -5.51 13.56
CA THR A 177 -7.44 -4.72 14.11
C THR A 177 -8.02 -3.78 13.07
N TRP A 178 -7.16 -3.13 12.27
CA TRP A 178 -7.62 -2.25 11.19
C TRP A 178 -8.40 -3.03 10.13
N LEU A 179 -7.87 -4.17 9.68
CA LEU A 179 -8.51 -5.01 8.66
C LEU A 179 -9.87 -5.53 9.15
N SER A 180 -9.95 -6.00 10.39
CA SER A 180 -11.21 -6.45 10.99
C SER A 180 -12.26 -5.33 11.07
N GLU A 181 -11.85 -4.11 11.39
CA GLU A 181 -12.75 -2.95 11.43
C GLU A 181 -13.26 -2.56 10.03
N ASP A 182 -12.38 -2.59 9.02
CA ASP A 182 -12.79 -2.27 7.64
C ASP A 182 -13.70 -3.36 7.06
N ILE A 183 -13.39 -4.65 7.30
CA ILE A 183 -14.25 -5.78 6.92
C ILE A 183 -15.64 -5.63 7.56
N ALA A 184 -15.72 -5.31 8.85
CA ALA A 184 -17.00 -5.12 9.54
C ALA A 184 -17.81 -3.95 8.96
N ARG A 185 -17.13 -2.89 8.52
CA ARG A 185 -17.72 -1.67 7.95
C ARG A 185 -18.19 -1.85 6.51
N TRP A 186 -17.35 -2.40 5.65
CA TRP A 186 -17.61 -2.52 4.21
C TRP A 186 -18.30 -3.83 3.83
N GLN A 187 -18.15 -4.87 4.65
CA GLN A 187 -18.76 -6.19 4.51
C GLN A 187 -18.44 -6.87 3.16
N PRO A 188 -17.15 -7.00 2.78
CA PRO A 188 -16.78 -7.76 1.58
C PRO A 188 -17.29 -9.20 1.65
N GLN A 189 -17.54 -9.81 0.49
CA GLN A 189 -17.81 -11.24 0.41
C GLN A 189 -16.53 -12.07 0.33
N ALA A 190 -15.43 -11.47 -0.13
CA ALA A 190 -14.09 -12.03 -0.04
C ALA A 190 -13.06 -10.92 0.17
N THR A 191 -12.03 -11.24 0.93
CA THR A 191 -10.88 -10.40 1.21
C THR A 191 -9.61 -11.11 0.74
N VAL A 192 -8.71 -10.37 0.12
CA VAL A 192 -7.36 -10.79 -0.20
C VAL A 192 -6.42 -9.96 0.66
N PHE A 193 -5.53 -10.60 1.41
CA PHE A 193 -4.46 -9.89 2.13
C PHE A 193 -3.09 -10.52 1.81
N LEU A 194 -2.12 -9.69 1.43
CA LEU A 194 -0.75 -10.09 1.13
C LEU A 194 0.22 -9.40 2.07
N GLY A 195 1.21 -10.14 2.58
CA GLY A 195 2.22 -9.61 3.51
C GLY A 195 3.43 -10.54 3.67
N ASP A 196 4.55 -10.01 4.15
CA ASP A 196 5.82 -10.75 4.25
C ASP A 196 6.35 -10.91 5.68
N ASP A 197 5.88 -10.12 6.65
CA ASP A 197 6.46 -10.08 7.98
C ASP A 197 5.47 -10.55 9.07
N THR A 198 6.01 -10.77 10.26
CA THR A 198 5.29 -11.14 11.48
C THR A 198 4.13 -10.21 11.82
N THR A 199 4.18 -8.94 11.41
CA THR A 199 3.07 -8.01 11.64
C THR A 199 1.85 -8.30 10.77
N ASP A 200 2.04 -8.94 9.62
CA ASP A 200 0.98 -9.34 8.69
C ASP A 200 0.22 -10.57 9.16
N GLU A 201 0.84 -11.40 10.01
CA GLU A 201 0.17 -12.56 10.59
C GLU A 201 -1.10 -12.15 11.36
N HIS A 202 -1.08 -11.01 12.07
CA HIS A 202 -2.29 -10.46 12.69
C HIS A 202 -3.41 -10.16 11.68
N GLY A 203 -3.06 -9.77 10.45
CA GLY A 203 -4.02 -9.55 9.39
C GLY A 203 -4.49 -10.86 8.75
N PHE A 204 -3.64 -11.89 8.65
CA PHE A 204 -4.08 -13.20 8.18
C PHE A 204 -5.02 -13.89 9.18
N GLU A 205 -4.81 -13.70 10.49
CA GLU A 205 -5.65 -14.27 11.56
C GLU A 205 -7.10 -13.81 11.53
N VAL A 206 -7.39 -12.64 10.95
CA VAL A 206 -8.77 -12.12 10.86
C VAL A 206 -9.52 -12.62 9.62
N LEU A 207 -8.83 -13.28 8.68
CA LEU A 207 -9.41 -13.77 7.44
C LEU A 207 -10.13 -15.12 7.64
N GLY A 208 -11.27 -15.27 6.96
CA GLY A 208 -12.10 -16.46 7.00
C GLY A 208 -11.76 -17.48 5.91
N GLU A 209 -12.50 -18.59 5.87
CA GLU A 209 -12.27 -19.70 4.93
C GLU A 209 -12.47 -19.33 3.45
N ASN A 210 -13.26 -18.28 3.17
CA ASN A 210 -13.54 -17.80 1.82
C ASN A 210 -12.56 -16.70 1.35
N ASP A 211 -11.63 -16.30 2.22
CA ASP A 211 -10.65 -15.25 1.97
C ASP A 211 -9.32 -15.85 1.50
N LEU A 212 -8.48 -15.00 0.91
CA LEU A 212 -7.16 -15.39 0.42
C LEU A 212 -6.09 -14.63 1.21
N SER A 213 -5.40 -15.34 2.11
CA SER A 213 -4.20 -14.84 2.81
C SER A 213 -2.95 -15.33 2.08
N VAL A 214 -2.07 -14.41 1.71
CA VAL A 214 -0.85 -14.71 0.95
C VAL A 214 0.39 -14.28 1.74
N LYS A 215 1.15 -15.26 2.22
CA LYS A 215 2.49 -15.02 2.77
C LYS A 215 3.51 -14.87 1.64
N VAL A 216 4.30 -13.80 1.69
CA VAL A 216 5.44 -13.58 0.78
C VAL A 216 6.72 -14.06 1.46
N GLY A 217 7.53 -14.84 0.74
CA GLY A 217 8.82 -15.32 1.22
C GLY A 217 8.71 -16.46 2.26
N PRO A 218 9.82 -16.76 2.98
CA PRO A 218 9.89 -17.87 3.94
C PRO A 218 9.24 -17.54 5.29
N GLY A 219 9.35 -18.45 6.26
CA GLY A 219 8.89 -18.29 7.65
C GLY A 219 7.55 -18.97 7.94
N ASP A 220 7.27 -19.25 9.20
CA ASP A 220 5.98 -19.80 9.63
C ASP A 220 4.85 -18.80 9.33
N THR A 221 3.65 -19.31 9.02
CA THR A 221 2.50 -18.45 8.69
C THR A 221 1.19 -19.18 8.92
N VAL A 222 0.14 -18.41 9.27
CA VAL A 222 -1.26 -18.86 9.24
C VAL A 222 -1.92 -18.62 7.88
N ALA A 223 -1.23 -17.93 6.95
CA ALA A 223 -1.73 -17.70 5.61
C ALA A 223 -2.02 -19.01 4.85
N ASN A 224 -3.11 -19.04 4.09
CA ASN A 224 -3.55 -20.24 3.36
C ASN A 224 -2.82 -20.42 2.02
N THR A 225 -2.11 -19.39 1.56
CA THR A 225 -1.32 -19.38 0.33
C THR A 225 0.05 -18.77 0.59
N ARG A 226 1.07 -19.22 -0.17
CA ARG A 226 2.41 -18.66 -0.14
C ARG A 226 2.95 -18.41 -1.54
N VAL A 227 3.64 -17.29 -1.69
CA VAL A 227 4.50 -16.98 -2.85
C VAL A 227 5.91 -16.70 -2.37
N SER A 228 6.91 -16.91 -3.23
CA SER A 228 8.32 -16.88 -2.83
C SER A 228 8.96 -15.51 -2.98
N THR A 229 8.45 -14.67 -3.89
CA THR A 229 9.09 -13.41 -4.28
C THR A 229 8.06 -12.33 -4.59
N ILE A 230 8.49 -11.06 -4.57
CA ILE A 230 7.68 -9.92 -5.01
C ILE A 230 7.25 -10.03 -6.48
N ALA A 231 8.04 -10.68 -7.33
CA ALA A 231 7.64 -10.93 -8.73
C ALA A 231 6.46 -11.91 -8.82
N GLU A 232 6.43 -12.93 -7.97
CA GLU A 232 5.28 -13.86 -7.87
C GLU A 232 4.04 -13.17 -7.28
N VAL A 233 4.21 -12.16 -6.40
CA VAL A 233 3.11 -11.27 -5.98
C VAL A 233 2.51 -10.56 -7.19
N GLY A 234 3.37 -9.98 -8.06
CA GLY A 234 2.95 -9.35 -9.31
C GLY A 234 2.13 -10.28 -10.20
N GLU A 235 2.57 -11.52 -10.41
CA GLU A 235 1.83 -12.49 -11.22
C GLU A 235 0.51 -12.93 -10.57
N LEU A 236 0.47 -13.07 -9.23
CA LEU A 236 -0.76 -13.40 -8.51
C LEU A 236 -1.79 -12.27 -8.60
N LEU A 237 -1.37 -11.03 -8.35
CA LEU A 237 -2.23 -9.85 -8.46
C LEU A 237 -2.69 -9.63 -9.90
N HIS A 238 -1.80 -9.86 -10.88
CA HIS A 238 -2.17 -9.83 -12.29
C HIS A 238 -3.27 -10.86 -12.61
N ALA A 239 -3.11 -12.10 -12.16
CA ALA A 239 -4.11 -13.14 -12.35
C ALA A 239 -5.45 -12.79 -11.66
N LEU A 240 -5.40 -12.20 -10.46
CA LEU A 240 -6.58 -11.73 -9.73
C LEU A 240 -7.30 -10.63 -10.50
N ALA A 241 -6.58 -9.60 -10.94
CA ALA A 241 -7.12 -8.48 -11.71
C ALA A 241 -7.73 -8.95 -13.04
N HIS A 242 -7.03 -9.81 -13.77
CA HIS A 242 -7.53 -10.37 -15.03
C HIS A 242 -8.82 -11.18 -14.81
N THR A 243 -8.82 -12.10 -13.84
CA THR A 243 -10.01 -12.93 -13.55
C THR A 243 -11.19 -12.08 -13.03
N ARG A 244 -10.92 -11.00 -12.28
CA ARG A 244 -11.94 -10.07 -11.81
C ARG A 244 -12.56 -9.29 -12.97
N ALA A 245 -11.73 -8.84 -13.93
CA ALA A 245 -12.17 -8.10 -15.11
C ALA A 245 -13.14 -8.93 -15.99
N GLU A 246 -12.99 -10.24 -16.06
CA GLU A 246 -13.91 -11.12 -16.81
C GLU A 246 -15.37 -11.08 -16.32
N ARG A 247 -15.63 -10.60 -15.10
CA ARG A 247 -16.99 -10.42 -14.57
C ARG A 247 -17.66 -9.14 -15.01
N ILE A 248 -16.90 -8.21 -15.57
CA ILE A 248 -17.38 -6.89 -15.88
C ILE A 248 -18.11 -6.93 -17.21
N ASP A 249 -19.43 -6.84 -17.15
CA ASP A 249 -20.23 -6.52 -18.32
C ASP A 249 -20.26 -5.00 -18.52
N VAL A 250 -19.36 -4.51 -19.38
CA VAL A 250 -19.20 -3.08 -19.71
C VAL A 250 -20.52 -2.43 -20.15
N ALA A 251 -21.42 -3.19 -20.80
CA ALA A 251 -22.71 -2.67 -21.26
C ALA A 251 -23.65 -2.32 -20.11
N THR A 252 -23.45 -2.93 -18.93
CA THR A 252 -24.28 -2.69 -17.73
C THR A 252 -23.78 -1.53 -16.87
N LEU A 253 -22.57 -1.04 -17.12
CA LEU A 253 -21.94 0.00 -16.32
C LEU A 253 -22.54 1.38 -16.59
N THR A 254 -22.50 2.24 -15.57
CA THR A 254 -22.77 3.67 -15.74
C THR A 254 -21.62 4.33 -16.53
N PRO A 255 -21.84 5.51 -17.14
CA PRO A 255 -20.75 6.28 -17.77
C PRO A 255 -19.58 6.54 -16.82
N GLU A 256 -19.87 6.87 -15.56
CA GLU A 256 -18.87 7.07 -14.50
C GLU A 256 -18.05 5.80 -14.20
N GLN A 257 -18.70 4.64 -14.10
CA GLN A 257 -18.00 3.37 -13.91
C GLN A 257 -17.11 3.01 -15.09
N ARG A 258 -17.56 3.24 -16.34
CA ARG A 258 -16.72 3.03 -17.52
C ARG A 258 -15.51 3.97 -17.54
N TYR A 259 -15.71 5.21 -17.11
CA TYR A 259 -14.62 6.17 -16.96
C TYR A 259 -13.57 5.69 -15.97
N HIS A 260 -13.98 5.24 -14.77
CA HIS A 260 -13.05 4.71 -13.77
C HIS A 260 -12.26 3.49 -14.28
N LEU A 261 -12.89 2.62 -15.08
CA LEU A 261 -12.18 1.52 -15.73
C LEU A 261 -11.11 2.01 -16.72
N ALA A 262 -11.44 2.96 -17.59
CA ALA A 262 -10.47 3.51 -18.54
C ALA A 262 -9.34 4.28 -17.84
N ALA A 263 -9.65 5.00 -16.76
CA ALA A 263 -8.67 5.67 -15.93
C ALA A 263 -7.72 4.67 -15.24
N ALA A 264 -8.28 3.59 -14.69
CA ALA A 264 -7.51 2.52 -14.05
C ALA A 264 -6.64 1.75 -15.05
N GLU A 265 -7.12 1.50 -16.26
CA GLU A 265 -6.32 0.90 -17.34
C GLU A 265 -5.11 1.77 -17.69
N MET A 266 -5.32 3.07 -17.88
CA MET A 266 -4.24 4.00 -18.17
C MET A 266 -3.22 4.05 -17.02
N ALA A 267 -3.69 4.11 -15.77
CA ALA A 267 -2.81 4.06 -14.60
C ALA A 267 -2.01 2.74 -14.52
N ALA A 268 -2.65 1.62 -14.83
CA ALA A 268 -2.00 0.31 -14.86
C ALA A 268 -0.93 0.20 -15.96
N VAL A 269 -1.19 0.79 -17.13
CA VAL A 269 -0.19 0.87 -18.21
C VAL A 269 0.99 1.74 -17.79
N LEU A 270 0.73 2.92 -17.21
CA LEU A 270 1.77 3.84 -16.74
C LEU A 270 2.67 3.25 -15.66
N ALA A 271 2.10 2.51 -14.71
CA ALA A 271 2.84 1.81 -13.66
C ALA A 271 3.89 0.82 -14.20
N GLN A 272 3.66 0.23 -15.38
CA GLN A 272 4.57 -0.74 -16.01
C GLN A 272 5.71 -0.09 -16.79
N VAL A 273 5.56 1.17 -17.18
CA VAL A 273 6.51 1.86 -18.08
C VAL A 273 7.29 2.96 -17.39
N GLY A 274 6.89 3.37 -16.20
CA GLY A 274 7.61 4.34 -15.41
C GLY A 274 7.29 5.81 -15.76
N PRO A 275 7.84 6.75 -14.97
CA PRO A 275 7.50 8.17 -15.00
C PRO A 275 7.86 8.87 -16.32
N GLU A 276 8.81 8.36 -17.09
CA GLU A 276 9.21 8.91 -18.40
C GLU A 276 8.08 8.89 -19.45
N HIS A 277 7.10 8.02 -19.26
CA HIS A 277 5.95 7.86 -20.14
C HIS A 277 4.69 8.58 -19.65
N GLU A 278 4.69 9.09 -18.41
CA GLU A 278 3.58 9.88 -17.87
C GLU A 278 3.38 11.19 -18.64
N GLU A 279 4.48 11.89 -18.95
CA GLU A 279 4.49 13.13 -19.71
C GLU A 279 3.89 12.96 -21.12
N PRO A 280 4.37 12.01 -21.96
CA PRO A 280 3.73 11.67 -23.22
C PRO A 280 2.26 11.27 -23.11
N ALA A 281 1.90 10.45 -22.11
CA ALA A 281 0.51 10.03 -21.91
C ALA A 281 -0.40 11.21 -21.57
N ARG A 282 0.07 12.12 -20.70
CA ARG A 282 -0.63 13.36 -20.37
C ARG A 282 -0.82 14.25 -21.59
N ALA A 283 0.25 14.49 -22.35
CA ALA A 283 0.19 15.29 -23.57
C ALA A 283 -0.78 14.68 -24.60
N ALA A 284 -0.87 13.35 -24.64
CA ALA A 284 -1.83 12.66 -25.47
C ALA A 284 -3.28 12.90 -25.00
N LEU A 285 -3.56 12.85 -23.70
CA LEU A 285 -4.91 13.04 -23.15
C LEU A 285 -5.39 14.50 -23.18
N ALA A 286 -4.48 15.48 -23.15
CA ALA A 286 -4.83 16.90 -23.01
C ALA A 286 -5.86 17.45 -24.02
N PRO A 287 -5.79 17.14 -25.33
CA PRO A 287 -6.78 17.61 -26.30
C PRO A 287 -8.19 17.02 -26.09
N LEU A 288 -8.30 15.85 -25.45
CA LEU A 288 -9.59 15.18 -25.25
C LEU A 288 -10.40 15.81 -24.11
N LEU A 289 -9.70 16.26 -23.08
CA LEU A 289 -10.30 16.71 -21.83
C LEU A 289 -10.29 18.24 -21.73
N GLY A 290 -9.43 18.89 -22.50
CA GLY A 290 -9.05 20.29 -22.35
C GLY A 290 -7.82 20.41 -21.45
N ASP A 291 -6.95 21.37 -21.73
CA ASP A 291 -5.66 21.53 -21.03
C ASP A 291 -5.80 21.64 -19.50
N THR A 292 -6.94 22.11 -18.97
CA THR A 292 -7.20 22.22 -17.53
C THR A 292 -7.70 20.92 -16.89
N ASN A 293 -8.23 20.01 -17.69
CA ASN A 293 -8.90 18.77 -17.24
C ASN A 293 -8.12 17.52 -17.62
N ALA A 294 -7.11 17.64 -18.49
CA ALA A 294 -6.03 16.67 -18.54
C ALA A 294 -5.45 16.50 -17.12
N PRO A 295 -4.88 15.36 -16.76
CA PRO A 295 -4.16 15.22 -15.50
C PRO A 295 -2.95 16.17 -15.47
N THR A 296 -3.15 17.45 -15.15
CA THR A 296 -2.15 18.54 -15.29
C THR A 296 -1.05 18.45 -14.24
N ALA A 297 -1.35 17.83 -13.11
CA ALA A 297 -0.40 17.46 -12.05
C ALA A 297 -0.94 16.33 -11.16
N ASP A 298 -2.26 16.13 -11.11
CA ASP A 298 -2.90 15.23 -10.16
C ASP A 298 -3.81 14.20 -10.82
N TRP A 299 -3.25 13.00 -11.02
CA TRP A 299 -4.01 11.82 -11.46
C TRP A 299 -5.13 11.44 -10.49
N ALA A 300 -4.99 11.74 -9.19
CA ALA A 300 -6.00 11.45 -8.18
C ALA A 300 -7.29 12.22 -8.46
N ALA A 301 -7.19 13.55 -8.54
CA ALA A 301 -8.32 14.41 -8.83
C ALA A 301 -8.96 14.05 -10.18
N TRP A 302 -8.12 13.84 -11.21
CA TRP A 302 -8.58 13.48 -12.54
C TRP A 302 -9.45 12.22 -12.53
N SER A 303 -8.93 11.12 -11.97
CA SER A 303 -9.58 9.79 -11.98
C SER A 303 -10.95 9.74 -11.29
N THR A 304 -11.34 10.81 -10.59
CA THR A 304 -12.60 10.93 -9.84
C THR A 304 -13.60 11.92 -10.45
N ASP A 305 -13.28 12.60 -11.55
CA ASP A 305 -14.17 13.59 -12.17
C ASP A 305 -15.10 12.96 -13.23
N PRO A 306 -16.42 12.84 -12.96
CA PRO A 306 -17.36 12.23 -13.89
C PRO A 306 -17.62 13.07 -15.14
N ALA A 307 -17.17 14.34 -15.18
CA ALA A 307 -17.28 15.18 -16.39
C ALA A 307 -16.50 14.60 -17.59
N HIS A 308 -15.57 13.68 -17.34
CA HIS A 308 -14.75 13.03 -18.36
C HIS A 308 -15.39 11.77 -18.97
N ALA A 309 -16.60 11.38 -18.53
CA ALA A 309 -17.23 10.14 -18.96
C ALA A 309 -17.43 10.06 -20.49
N ASP A 310 -17.62 11.19 -21.18
CA ASP A 310 -17.78 11.25 -22.63
C ASP A 310 -16.48 10.90 -23.39
N ALA A 311 -15.31 11.06 -22.78
CA ALA A 311 -14.00 10.76 -23.38
C ALA A 311 -13.55 9.30 -23.18
N THR A 312 -14.36 8.48 -22.51
CA THR A 312 -13.99 7.13 -22.07
C THR A 312 -13.44 6.21 -23.18
N PRO A 313 -14.07 6.09 -24.38
CA PRO A 313 -13.57 5.21 -25.43
C PRO A 313 -12.18 5.62 -25.92
N GLU A 314 -11.93 6.92 -26.06
CA GLU A 314 -10.66 7.46 -26.54
C GLU A 314 -9.55 7.36 -25.49
N ILE A 315 -9.88 7.48 -24.19
CA ILE A 315 -8.94 7.20 -23.09
C ILE A 315 -8.49 5.74 -23.16
N MET A 316 -9.45 4.81 -23.31
CA MET A 316 -9.16 3.38 -23.39
C MET A 316 -8.31 3.04 -24.63
N GLU A 317 -8.65 3.60 -25.79
CA GLU A 317 -7.86 3.43 -27.02
C GLU A 317 -6.41 3.91 -26.84
N ARG A 318 -6.21 5.08 -26.19
CA ARG A 318 -4.87 5.60 -25.91
C ARG A 318 -4.09 4.74 -24.93
N ALA A 319 -4.75 4.20 -23.90
CA ALA A 319 -4.13 3.27 -22.96
C ALA A 319 -3.61 2.02 -23.71
N HIS A 320 -4.45 1.41 -24.55
CA HIS A 320 -4.07 0.23 -25.35
C HIS A 320 -3.01 0.55 -26.39
N SER A 321 -3.08 1.73 -27.05
CA SER A 321 -2.06 2.17 -28.01
C SER A 321 -0.70 2.36 -27.34
N LEU A 322 -0.67 2.95 -26.14
CA LEU A 322 0.54 3.08 -25.35
C LEU A 322 1.06 1.69 -24.95
N ALA A 323 0.20 0.84 -24.39
CA ALA A 323 0.54 -0.51 -23.95
C ALA A 323 1.16 -1.34 -25.09
N ALA A 324 0.57 -1.29 -26.29
CA ALA A 324 1.09 -2.00 -27.46
C ALA A 324 2.47 -1.47 -27.91
N LYS A 325 2.73 -0.17 -27.80
CA LYS A 325 4.03 0.44 -28.18
C LYS A 325 5.17 0.06 -27.23
N VAL A 326 4.85 -0.12 -25.94
CA VAL A 326 5.82 -0.29 -24.86
C VAL A 326 5.85 -1.72 -24.30
N GLY A 327 4.97 -2.60 -24.77
CA GLY A 327 4.88 -4.00 -24.31
C GLY A 327 4.26 -4.16 -22.91
N ALA A 328 3.44 -3.21 -22.46
CA ALA A 328 2.73 -3.32 -21.19
C ALA A 328 1.50 -4.24 -21.31
N ARG A 329 1.13 -4.88 -20.19
CA ARG A 329 -0.09 -5.68 -20.08
C ARG A 329 -1.31 -4.78 -19.93
N THR A 330 -2.44 -5.25 -20.46
CA THR A 330 -3.75 -4.62 -20.32
C THR A 330 -4.72 -5.52 -19.57
N TYR A 331 -5.72 -4.95 -18.90
CA TYR A 331 -6.67 -5.70 -18.07
C TYR A 331 -8.09 -5.71 -18.63
N PHE A 332 -8.50 -4.63 -19.29
CA PHE A 332 -9.83 -4.50 -19.87
C PHE A 332 -9.81 -4.67 -21.40
N PRO A 333 -10.91 -5.16 -22.00
CA PRO A 333 -11.09 -5.09 -23.45
C PRO A 333 -11.33 -3.64 -23.90
N ALA A 334 -11.25 -3.39 -25.20
CA ALA A 334 -11.70 -2.11 -25.76
C ALA A 334 -13.17 -1.87 -25.41
N LEU A 335 -13.49 -0.63 -25.00
CA LEU A 335 -14.84 -0.19 -24.62
C LEU A 335 -15.65 0.29 -25.83
#